data_AF-R7T693-F1
#
_entry.id   AF-R7T693-F1
#
_cell.length_a   1.000
_cell.length_b   1.000
_cell.length_c   1.000
_cell.angle_alpha   90.00
_cell.angle_beta   90.00
_cell.angle_gamma   90.00
#
_symmetry.space_group_name_H-M   'P 1'
#
loop_
_entity.id
_entity.type
_entity.pdbx_description
1 polymer ?
#
loop_
_entity_poly.entity_id
_entity_poly.type
_entity_poly.pdbx_seq_one_letter_code
_entity_poly.pdbx_strand_id
1 'polypeptide(L)'
;TMVGCINAQGNSIPPLLVFPRVNFKEHMLQCSPPGTVGVAKPSGWITKDLFLQWMDHFIQHASSSKENPTLLLLDNHESHCSIASIDKARDAGITLLSFPPHCSHKLQPLDRTVYGPLKTFYNAACDSWMLRNPGKRVKFDFDLRRYF
;
A
#
# COMPACT_ATOMS: atom_id res chain seq x y z
N THR A 1 6.43 -1.31 -4.85
CA THR A 1 5.59 -1.82 -3.76
C THR A 1 4.34 -0.98 -3.62
N MET A 2 3.19 -1.61 -3.39
CA MET A 2 1.93 -0.92 -3.08
C MET A 2 1.56 -1.19 -1.61
N VAL A 3 1.26 -0.13 -0.86
CA VAL A 3 0.75 -0.19 0.51
C VAL A 3 -0.74 0.14 0.45
N GLY A 4 -1.57 -0.89 0.51
CA GLY A 4 -3.03 -0.77 0.46
C GLY A 4 -3.68 -1.05 1.80
N CYS A 5 -4.83 -0.43 2.06
CA CYS A 5 -5.64 -0.70 3.24
C CYS A 5 -7.11 -0.81 2.83
N ILE A 6 -7.78 -1.85 3.32
CA ILE A 6 -9.16 -2.17 2.99
C ILE A 6 -9.89 -2.51 4.28
N ASN A 7 -11.13 -2.05 4.41
CA ASN A 7 -11.97 -2.33 5.56
C ASN A 7 -12.94 -3.50 5.30
N ALA A 8 -13.63 -3.95 6.35
CA ALA A 8 -14.56 -5.08 6.26
C ALA A 8 -15.79 -4.82 5.35
N GLN A 9 -16.10 -3.56 5.04
CA GLN A 9 -17.16 -3.20 4.10
C GLN A 9 -16.70 -3.29 2.63
N GLY A 10 -15.41 -3.53 2.38
CA GLY A 10 -14.82 -3.55 1.04
C GLY A 10 -14.38 -2.18 0.53
N ASN A 11 -14.46 -1.12 1.36
CA ASN A 11 -13.92 0.19 1.00
C ASN A 11 -12.39 0.18 1.15
N SER A 12 -11.71 1.00 0.36
CA SER A 12 -10.26 1.13 0.39
C SER A 12 -9.83 2.58 0.60
N ILE A 13 -8.72 2.76 1.31
CA ILE A 13 -8.03 4.04 1.40
C ILE A 13 -7.14 4.17 0.16
N PRO A 14 -6.99 5.37 -0.43
CA PRO A 14 -6.06 5.57 -1.54
C PRO A 14 -4.67 5.01 -1.21
N PRO A 15 -4.04 4.23 -2.10
CA PRO A 15 -2.81 3.52 -1.77
C PRO A 15 -1.63 4.47 -1.65
N LEU A 16 -0.59 4.02 -0.93
CA LEU A 16 0.75 4.58 -1.07
C LEU A 16 1.58 3.71 -1.99
N LEU A 17 2.26 4.32 -2.96
CA LEU A 17 3.03 3.65 -3.99
C LEU A 17 4.50 3.97 -3.83
N VAL A 18 5.30 2.94 -3.62
CA VAL A 18 6.75 3.03 -3.51
C VAL A 18 7.38 2.57 -4.82
N PHE A 19 8.00 3.51 -5.51
CA PHE A 19 8.68 3.29 -6.77
C PHE A 19 10.18 3.03 -6.56
N PRO A 20 10.77 2.03 -7.25
CA PRO A 20 12.19 1.65 -7.18
C PRO A 20 13.11 2.68 -7.87
N ARG A 21 13.04 3.96 -7.49
CA ARG A 21 13.75 5.06 -8.12
C ARG A 21 14.41 5.96 -7.07
N VAL A 22 15.41 6.73 -7.50
CA VAL A 22 16.03 7.77 -6.67
C VAL A 22 15.12 9.00 -6.58
N ASN A 23 14.54 9.40 -7.71
CA ASN A 23 13.72 10.60 -7.82
C ASN A 23 12.28 10.24 -8.18
N PHE A 24 11.35 10.87 -7.47
CA PHE A 24 9.93 10.84 -7.79
C PHE A 24 9.60 11.90 -8.84
N LYS A 25 8.64 11.63 -9.72
CA LYS A 25 8.09 12.58 -10.70
C LYS A 25 6.57 12.51 -10.64
N GLU A 26 5.89 13.64 -10.82
CA GLU A 26 4.43 13.68 -10.61
C GLU A 26 3.65 12.82 -11.62
N HIS A 27 4.12 12.74 -12.87
CA HIS A 27 3.50 11.87 -13.88
C HIS A 27 3.54 10.37 -13.51
N MET A 28 4.34 9.98 -12.52
CA MET A 28 4.38 8.61 -12.01
C MET A 28 3.05 8.19 -11.38
N LEU A 29 2.23 9.16 -10.95
CA LEU A 29 0.88 8.94 -10.42
C LEU A 29 -0.22 9.16 -11.45
N GLN A 30 0.13 9.37 -12.72
CA GLN A 30 -0.87 9.55 -13.77
C GLN A 30 -1.77 8.30 -13.84
N CYS A 31 -3.09 8.53 -13.86
CA CYS A 31 -4.12 7.48 -13.84
C CYS A 31 -4.21 6.66 -12.53
N SER A 32 -3.54 7.09 -11.45
CA SER A 32 -3.75 6.50 -10.12
C SER A 32 -5.08 6.96 -9.50
N PRO A 33 -5.65 6.20 -8.55
CA PRO A 33 -6.84 6.64 -7.81
C PRO A 33 -6.61 8.00 -7.14
N PRO A 34 -7.63 8.88 -7.08
CA PRO A 34 -7.51 10.15 -6.38
C PRO A 34 -7.06 9.98 -4.93
N GLY A 35 -6.14 10.83 -4.47
CA GLY A 35 -5.55 10.76 -3.14
C GLY A 35 -4.39 9.75 -3.00
N THR A 36 -4.00 9.05 -4.06
CA THR A 36 -2.81 8.18 -4.04
C THR A 36 -1.55 8.98 -3.72
N VAL A 37 -0.74 8.48 -2.79
CA VAL A 37 0.55 9.06 -2.45
C VAL A 37 1.66 8.30 -3.16
N GLY A 38 2.53 9.01 -3.88
CA GLY A 38 3.66 8.42 -4.60
C GLY A 38 4.99 8.81 -3.96
N VAL A 39 5.86 7.82 -3.74
CA VAL A 39 7.21 8.03 -3.20
C VAL A 39 8.24 7.23 -3.99
N ALA A 40 9.47 7.74 -4.07
CA ALA A 40 10.59 7.04 -4.70
C ALA A 40 11.59 6.58 -3.64
N LYS A 41 11.93 5.29 -3.66
CA LYS A 41 13.04 4.72 -2.89
C LYS A 41 13.86 3.82 -3.81
N PRO A 42 15.21 3.90 -3.81
CA PRO A 42 16.03 3.06 -4.67
C PRO A 42 15.74 1.57 -4.52
N SER A 43 15.44 1.14 -3.29
CA SER A 43 15.12 -0.25 -2.97
C SER A 43 13.70 -0.67 -3.38
N GLY A 44 12.78 0.29 -3.54
CA GLY A 44 11.36 0.03 -3.79
C GLY A 44 10.60 -0.54 -2.58
N TRP A 45 11.24 -0.70 -1.42
CA TRP A 45 10.63 -1.25 -0.21
C TRP A 45 10.12 -0.15 0.74
N ILE A 46 9.14 -0.51 1.57
CA ILE A 46 8.68 0.35 2.66
C ILE A 46 9.75 0.43 3.77
N THR A 47 9.95 1.61 4.33
CA THR A 47 10.85 1.86 5.47
C THR A 47 10.05 2.38 6.67
N LYS A 48 10.65 2.41 7.86
CA LYS A 48 10.00 2.94 9.08
C LYS A 48 9.50 4.38 8.87
N ASP A 49 10.30 5.24 8.23
CA ASP A 49 9.90 6.63 7.94
C ASP A 49 8.73 6.71 6.95
N LEU A 50 8.75 5.88 5.90
CA LEU A 50 7.65 5.82 4.94
C LEU A 50 6.38 5.25 5.57
N PHE A 51 6.51 4.31 6.50
CA PHE A 51 5.37 3.81 7.25
C PHE A 51 4.78 4.88 8.16
N LEU A 52 5.60 5.73 8.78
CA LEU A 52 5.11 6.86 9.56
C LEU A 52 4.37 7.89 8.69
N GLN A 53 4.88 8.18 7.48
CA GLN A 53 4.17 9.00 6.49
C GLN A 53 2.86 8.34 6.04
N TRP A 54 2.87 7.02 5.86
CA TRP A 54 1.66 6.27 5.55
C TRP A 54 0.64 6.31 6.69
N MET A 55 1.06 6.33 7.96
CA MET A 55 0.16 6.49 9.10
C MET A 55 -0.55 7.84 9.09
N ASP A 56 0.14 8.93 8.71
CA ASP A 56 -0.50 10.24 8.54
C ASP A 56 -1.58 10.19 7.45
N HIS A 57 -1.24 9.58 6.32
CA HIS A 57 -2.18 9.35 5.22
C HIS A 57 -3.38 8.49 5.65
N PHE A 58 -3.12 7.42 6.41
CA PHE A 58 -4.16 6.55 6.94
C PHE A 58 -5.11 7.31 7.87
N ILE A 59 -4.59 8.08 8.83
CA ILE A 59 -5.40 8.85 9.80
C ILE A 59 -6.31 9.85 9.08
N GLN A 60 -5.80 10.53 8.04
CA GLN A 60 -6.59 11.47 7.23
C GLN A 60 -7.80 10.82 6.55
N HIS A 61 -7.70 9.54 6.17
CA HIS A 61 -8.75 8.84 5.45
C HIS A 61 -9.60 7.91 6.32
N ALA A 62 -9.06 7.41 7.45
CA ALA A 62 -9.73 6.44 8.32
C ALA A 62 -10.85 7.07 9.15
N SER A 63 -10.88 8.40 9.31
CA SER A 63 -11.83 9.11 10.19
C SER A 63 -11.86 8.53 11.60
N SER A 64 -10.69 8.12 12.10
CA SER A 64 -10.53 7.52 13.42
C SER A 64 -10.49 8.59 14.51
N SER A 65 -11.08 8.30 15.67
CA SER A 65 -10.97 9.13 16.86
C SER A 65 -11.03 8.27 18.12
N LYS A 66 -10.83 8.88 19.30
CA LYS A 66 -10.93 8.15 20.57
C LYS A 66 -12.37 7.70 20.87
N GLU A 67 -13.35 8.41 20.33
CA GLU A 67 -14.78 8.13 20.44
C GLU A 67 -15.25 7.14 19.35
N ASN A 68 -14.51 7.04 18.24
CA ASN A 68 -14.73 6.09 17.16
C ASN A 68 -13.43 5.31 16.86
N PRO A 69 -13.04 4.37 17.74
CA PRO A 69 -11.76 3.72 17.65
C PRO A 69 -11.67 2.80 16.44
N THR A 70 -10.48 2.73 15.83
CA THR A 70 -10.21 1.88 14.67
C THR A 70 -9.20 0.79 15.01
N LEU A 71 -9.50 -0.45 14.62
CA LEU A 71 -8.55 -1.55 14.69
C LEU A 71 -7.80 -1.65 13.35
N LEU A 72 -6.49 -1.45 13.38
CA LEU A 72 -5.63 -1.60 12.21
C LEU A 72 -4.83 -2.91 12.32
N LEU A 73 -5.13 -3.85 11.42
CA LEU A 73 -4.44 -5.12 11.32
C LEU A 73 -3.21 -4.97 10.42
N LEU A 74 -2.04 -5.32 10.94
CA LEU A 74 -0.76 -5.20 10.24
C LEU A 74 -0.10 -6.56 10.08
N ASP A 75 0.68 -6.71 9.02
CA ASP A 75 1.63 -7.81 8.94
C ASP A 75 2.80 -7.58 9.90
N ASN A 76 3.55 -8.66 10.17
CA ASN A 76 4.70 -8.62 11.08
C ASN A 76 5.97 -8.08 10.41
N HIS A 77 5.86 -7.14 9.46
CA HIS A 77 7.03 -6.52 8.85
C HIS A 77 7.69 -5.52 9.82
N GLU A 78 9.02 -5.58 9.94
CA GLU A 78 9.77 -4.80 10.94
C GLU A 78 9.61 -3.28 10.79
N SER A 79 9.23 -2.80 9.60
CA SER A 79 8.98 -1.37 9.36
C SER A 79 7.75 -0.84 10.10
N HIS A 80 6.83 -1.71 10.50
CA HIS A 80 5.57 -1.33 11.15
C HIS A 80 5.74 -1.01 12.65
N CYS A 81 6.78 -1.56 13.26
CA CYS A 81 7.03 -1.44 14.69
C CYS A 81 8.03 -0.30 14.97
N SER A 82 7.52 0.93 14.99
CA SER A 82 8.25 2.09 15.51
C SER A 82 7.48 2.73 16.66
N ILE A 83 8.19 3.23 17.67
CA ILE A 83 7.59 3.93 18.83
C ILE A 83 6.74 5.10 18.34
N ALA A 84 7.27 5.88 17.38
CA ALA A 84 6.56 7.01 16.78
C ALA A 84 5.24 6.60 16.10
N SER A 85 5.20 5.45 15.41
CA SER A 85 3.98 4.94 14.80
C SER A 85 2.96 4.48 15.84
N ILE A 86 3.41 3.87 16.93
CA ILE A 86 2.54 3.41 18.04
C ILE A 86 1.93 4.61 18.77
N ASP A 87 2.74 5.61 19.14
CA ASP A 87 2.27 6.82 19.80
C ASP A 87 1.26 7.57 18.92
N LYS A 88 1.56 7.72 17.63
CA LYS A 88 0.67 8.35 16.65
C LYS A 88 -0.66 7.60 16.51
N ALA A 89 -0.62 6.27 16.48
CA ALA A 89 -1.84 5.44 16.42
C ALA A 89 -2.69 5.62 17.68
N ARG A 90 -2.06 5.55 18.86
CA ARG A 90 -2.74 5.75 20.15
C ARG A 90 -3.43 7.11 20.23
N ASP A 91 -2.73 8.16 19.83
CA ASP A 91 -3.25 9.52 19.92
C ASP A 91 -4.45 9.75 18.98
N ALA A 92 -4.49 9.04 17.85
CA ALA A 92 -5.58 9.05 16.88
C ALA A 92 -6.73 8.07 17.19
N GLY A 93 -6.68 7.31 18.29
CA GLY A 93 -7.71 6.31 18.61
C GLY A 93 -7.60 5.00 17.80
N ILE A 94 -6.41 4.71 17.27
CA ILE A 94 -6.12 3.53 16.47
C ILE A 94 -5.39 2.48 17.32
N THR A 95 -5.97 1.28 17.39
CA THR A 95 -5.31 0.11 17.97
C THR A 95 -4.57 -0.65 16.87
N LEU A 96 -3.25 -0.78 16.98
CA LEU A 96 -2.45 -1.59 16.08
C LEU A 96 -2.44 -3.05 16.55
N LEU A 97 -2.74 -3.99 15.67
CA LEU A 97 -2.63 -5.42 15.93
C LEU A 97 -1.82 -6.09 14.82
N SER A 98 -0.62 -6.57 15.16
CA SER A 98 0.23 -7.33 14.24
C SER A 98 -0.09 -8.82 14.28
N PHE A 99 -0.10 -9.48 13.12
CA PHE A 99 -0.24 -10.93 13.08
C PHE A 99 0.98 -11.65 13.65
N PRO A 100 0.84 -12.86 14.24
CA PRO A 100 1.97 -13.67 14.64
C PRO A 100 2.90 -13.98 13.44
N PRO A 101 4.22 -14.13 13.69
CA PRO A 101 5.16 -14.55 12.67
C PRO A 101 4.70 -15.81 11.93
N HIS A 102 5.00 -15.91 10.65
CA HIS A 102 4.67 -17.05 9.78
C HIS A 102 3.18 -17.38 9.62
N CYS A 103 2.26 -16.52 10.08
CA CYS A 103 0.83 -16.72 9.88
C CYS A 103 0.23 -15.96 8.68
N SER A 104 1.03 -15.20 7.91
CA SER A 104 0.51 -14.37 6.80
C SER A 104 -0.35 -15.16 5.82
N HIS A 105 0.12 -16.33 5.39
CA HIS A 105 -0.60 -17.21 4.45
C HIS A 105 -1.96 -17.70 4.95
N LYS A 106 -2.24 -17.63 6.26
CA LYS A 106 -3.53 -18.01 6.87
C LYS A 106 -4.37 -16.81 7.28
N LEU A 107 -3.73 -15.75 7.78
CA LEU A 107 -4.39 -14.66 8.48
C LEU A 107 -4.46 -13.36 7.70
N GLN A 108 -3.60 -13.14 6.69
CA GLN A 108 -3.67 -11.91 5.89
C GLN A 108 -4.79 -11.99 4.87
N PRO A 109 -5.89 -11.24 5.05
CA PRO A 109 -7.03 -11.32 4.15
C PRO A 109 -6.67 -10.76 2.77
N LEU A 110 -5.90 -9.67 2.74
CA LEU A 110 -5.49 -8.98 1.51
C LEU A 110 -4.72 -9.90 0.55
N ASP A 111 -3.73 -10.64 1.06
CA ASP A 111 -2.95 -11.59 0.27
C ASP A 111 -3.83 -12.70 -0.33
N ARG A 112 -4.85 -13.14 0.41
CA ARG A 112 -5.69 -14.29 0.03
C ARG A 112 -6.83 -13.92 -0.91
N THR A 113 -7.38 -12.71 -0.78
CA THR A 113 -8.62 -12.34 -1.48
C THR A 113 -8.46 -11.19 -2.46
N VAL A 114 -7.61 -10.21 -2.18
CA VAL A 114 -7.54 -8.97 -2.96
C VAL A 114 -6.36 -8.97 -3.92
N TYR A 115 -5.15 -9.27 -3.43
CA TYR A 115 -3.94 -9.13 -4.23
C TYR A 115 -3.83 -10.17 -5.35
N GLY A 116 -4.37 -11.38 -5.15
CA GLY A 116 -4.43 -12.40 -6.20
C GLY A 116 -5.20 -11.93 -7.45
N PRO A 117 -6.50 -11.60 -7.34
CA PRO A 117 -7.28 -11.04 -8.45
C PRO A 117 -6.70 -9.74 -9.00
N LEU A 118 -6.25 -8.82 -8.13
CA LEU A 118 -5.63 -7.57 -8.55
C LEU A 118 -4.43 -7.81 -9.47
N LYS A 119 -3.51 -8.71 -9.10
CA LYS A 119 -2.35 -9.08 -9.91
C LYS A 119 -2.77 -9.67 -11.25
N THR A 120 -3.78 -10.53 -11.27
CA THR A 120 -4.30 -11.14 -12.50
C THR A 120 -4.86 -10.10 -13.47
N PHE A 121 -5.76 -9.22 -13.01
CA PHE A 121 -6.36 -8.19 -13.86
C PHE A 121 -5.34 -7.14 -14.30
N TYR A 122 -4.44 -6.75 -13.40
CA TYR A 122 -3.35 -5.84 -13.72
C TYR A 122 -2.47 -6.41 -14.83
N ASN A 123 -2.09 -7.68 -14.74
CA ASN A 123 -1.28 -8.33 -15.76
C ASN A 123 -1.99 -8.39 -17.12
N ALA A 124 -3.27 -8.76 -17.14
CA ALA A 124 -4.06 -8.78 -18.36
C ALA A 124 -4.16 -7.40 -19.01
N ALA A 125 -4.33 -6.34 -18.22
CA ALA A 125 -4.36 -4.96 -18.71
C ALA A 125 -3.02 -4.56 -19.35
N CYS A 126 -1.90 -4.92 -18.72
CA CYS A 126 -0.56 -4.69 -19.26
C CYS A 126 -0.34 -5.41 -20.59
N ASP A 127 -0.76 -6.69 -20.69
CA ASP A 127 -0.62 -7.47 -21.92
C ASP A 127 -1.46 -6.87 -23.05
N SER A 128 -2.70 -6.48 -22.75
CA SER A 128 -3.56 -5.81 -23.73
C SER A 128 -2.97 -4.48 -24.20
N TRP A 129 -2.36 -3.71 -23.30
CA TRP A 129 -1.69 -2.45 -23.66
C TRP A 129 -0.47 -2.70 -24.55
N MET A 130 0.36 -3.71 -24.24
CA MET A 130 1.54 -4.06 -25.04
C MET A 130 1.16 -4.51 -26.45
N LEU A 131 0.09 -5.31 -26.60
CA LEU A 131 -0.42 -5.73 -27.90
C LEU A 131 -0.88 -4.55 -28.76
N ARG A 132 -1.51 -3.55 -28.15
CA ARG A 132 -1.97 -2.32 -28.84
C ARG A 132 -0.84 -1.31 -29.11
N ASN A 133 0.33 -1.49 -28.50
CA ASN A 133 1.46 -0.57 -28.61
C ASN A 133 2.77 -1.31 -28.98
N PRO A 134 2.87 -1.89 -30.20
CA PRO A 134 4.05 -2.65 -30.61
C PRO A 134 5.34 -1.83 -30.52
N GLY A 135 6.42 -2.46 -30.05
CA GLY A 135 7.73 -1.81 -29.89
C GLY A 135 7.84 -0.83 -28.73
N LYS A 136 6.74 -0.49 -28.05
CA LYS A 136 6.77 0.29 -26.82
C LYS A 136 6.82 -0.65 -25.63
N ARG A 137 7.84 -0.50 -24.80
CA ARG A 137 7.81 -1.12 -23.46
C ARG A 137 6.80 -0.39 -22.63
N VAL A 138 6.12 -1.13 -21.74
CA VAL A 138 5.36 -0.45 -20.71
C VAL A 138 6.36 0.25 -19.81
N LYS A 139 6.50 1.56 -20.03
CA LYS A 139 7.36 2.45 -19.25
C LYS A 139 6.60 2.69 -17.96
N PHE A 140 6.70 1.76 -17.06
CA PHE A 140 5.88 1.79 -15.89
C PHE A 140 6.55 2.60 -14.79
N ASP A 141 5.85 3.63 -14.37
CA ASP A 141 5.74 3.96 -12.96
C ASP A 141 4.69 3.11 -12.26
N PHE A 142 4.40 1.90 -12.71
CA PHE A 142 3.36 1.06 -12.10
C PHE A 142 3.56 -0.45 -12.30
N ASP A 143 4.75 -0.97 -12.63
CA ASP A 143 4.96 -2.39 -13.00
C ASP A 143 4.88 -3.28 -11.75
N LEU A 144 3.66 -3.64 -11.37
CA LEU A 144 3.39 -4.48 -10.21
C LEU A 144 3.84 -5.93 -10.43
N ARG A 145 4.25 -6.35 -11.64
CA ARG A 145 4.75 -7.72 -11.91
C ARG A 145 6.04 -8.03 -11.18
N ARG A 146 6.80 -6.99 -10.82
CA ARG A 146 8.05 -7.11 -10.07
C ARG A 146 7.88 -7.01 -8.56
N TYR A 147 6.69 -6.67 -8.08
CA TYR A 147 6.42 -6.30 -6.67
C TYR A 147 5.40 -7.20 -5.97
N PHE A 148 4.96 -8.27 -6.63
CA PHE A 148 4.14 -9.34 -6.04
C PHE A 148 4.65 -10.70 -6.49
#